data_AF-A0A536EAI0-F1
#
_entry.id   AF-A0A536EAI0-F1
#
_cell.length_a   1.000
_cell.length_b   1.000
_cell.length_c   1.000
_cell.angle_alpha   90.00
_cell.angle_beta   90.00
_cell.angle_gamma   90.00
#
_symmetry.space_group_name_H-M   'P 1'
#
loop_
_entity.id
_entity.type
_entity.pdbx_description
1 polymer ?
#
loop_
_entity_poly.entity_id
_entity_poly.type
_entity_poly.pdbx_seq_one_letter_code
_entity_poly.pdbx_strand_id
1 'polypeptide(L)' 'MVVHAQACCVTLRGRRVLAGLVLACLLGLLTPGAVSAHALLISSNPQAGQTLGTGPGVVVLEFSEPLNPRLSSA' A
#
# COMPACT_ATOMS: atom_id res chain seq x y z
N MET A 1 38.40 20.96 -33.87
CA MET A 1 37.41 21.61 -32.98
C MET A 1 36.03 20.90 -32.90
N VAL A 2 35.82 19.73 -33.51
CA VAL A 2 34.50 19.04 -33.50
C VAL A 2 34.29 18.13 -32.26
N VAL A 3 35.37 17.74 -31.56
CA VAL A 3 35.33 16.73 -30.49
C VAL A 3 34.71 17.25 -29.17
N HIS A 4 34.86 18.55 -28.87
CA HIS A 4 34.35 19.16 -27.63
C HIS A 4 32.82 19.36 -27.62
N ALA A 5 32.20 19.60 -28.78
CA ALA A 5 30.75 19.81 -28.88
C ALA A 5 29.95 18.50 -28.73
N GLN A 6 30.49 17.39 -29.23
CA GLN A 6 29.90 16.05 -29.14
C GLN A 6 29.82 15.56 -27.67
N ALA A 7 30.86 15.79 -26.86
CA ALA A 7 30.91 15.39 -25.46
C ALA A 7 29.94 16.19 -24.56
N CYS A 8 29.75 17.49 -24.83
CA CYS A 8 28.79 18.33 -24.11
C CYS A 8 27.33 17.94 -24.44
N CYS A 9 27.06 17.61 -25.71
CA CYS A 9 25.73 17.17 -26.14
C CYS A 9 25.37 15.79 -25.55
N VAL A 10 26.33 14.85 -25.47
CA VAL A 10 26.17 13.53 -24.86
C VAL A 10 25.93 13.60 -23.35
N THR A 11 26.67 14.45 -22.63
CA THR A 11 26.50 14.64 -21.18
C THR A 11 25.17 15.32 -20.83
N LEU A 12 24.71 16.27 -21.65
CA LEU A 12 23.37 16.88 -21.50
C LEU A 12 22.25 15.86 -21.77
N ARG A 13 22.42 14.95 -22.74
CA ARG A 13 21.44 13.90 -23.04
C ARG A 13 21.39 12.84 -21.95
N GLY A 14 22.55 12.41 -21.42
CA GLY A 14 22.64 11.50 -20.27
C GLY A 14 22.04 12.08 -18.99
N ARG A 15 22.28 13.36 -18.71
CA ARG A 15 21.72 14.05 -17.53
C ARG A 15 20.19 14.17 -17.61
N ARG A 16 19.63 14.38 -18.81
CA ARG A 16 18.17 14.39 -19.03
C ARG A 16 17.55 13.01 -18.86
N VAL A 17 18.21 11.95 -19.33
CA VAL A 17 17.75 10.56 -19.13
C VAL A 17 17.77 10.21 -17.64
N LEU A 18 18.86 10.53 -16.93
CA LEU A 18 18.97 10.31 -15.49
C LEU A 18 17.89 11.08 -14.72
N ALA A 19 17.68 12.36 -15.05
CA ALA A 19 16.63 13.18 -14.44
C ALA A 19 15.23 12.61 -14.69
N GLY A 20 14.96 12.12 -15.91
CA GLY A 20 13.70 11.46 -16.23
C GLY A 20 13.49 10.17 -15.44
N LEU A 21 14.55 9.38 -15.23
CA LEU A 21 14.50 8.13 -14.48
C LEU A 21 14.29 8.38 -12.98
N VAL A 22 14.98 9.37 -12.41
CA VAL A 22 14.77 9.83 -11.03
C VAL A 22 13.35 10.35 -10.85
N LEU A 23 12.84 11.15 -11.80
CA LEU A 23 11.48 11.67 -11.75
C LEU A 23 10.45 10.53 -11.84
N ALA A 24 10.64 9.55 -12.72
CA ALA A 24 9.76 8.39 -12.83
C ALA A 24 9.75 7.55 -11.54
N CYS A 25 10.91 7.33 -10.92
CA CYS A 25 11.00 6.68 -9.61
C CYS A 25 10.25 7.47 -8.54
N LEU A 26 10.49 8.78 -8.44
CA LEU A 26 9.80 9.65 -7.47
C LEU A 26 8.29 9.59 -7.66
N LEU A 27 7.79 9.68 -8.91
CA LEU A 27 6.36 9.56 -9.19
C LEU A 27 5.80 8.18 -8.79
N GLY A 28 6.57 7.11 -8.97
CA GLY A 28 6.19 5.78 -8.50
C GLY A 28 6.05 5.70 -6.98
N LEU A 29 6.97 6.33 -6.23
CA LEU A 29 6.93 6.39 -4.76
C LEU A 29 5.78 7.24 -4.22
N LEU A 30 5.27 8.21 -5.00
CA LEU A 30 4.15 9.06 -4.62
C LEU A 30 2.79 8.36 -4.77
N THR A 31 2.74 7.13 -5.27
CA THR A 31 1.48 6.38 -5.32
C THR A 31 1.02 6.09 -3.88
N PRO A 32 -0.12 6.64 -3.42
CA PRO A 32 -0.60 6.36 -2.07
C PRO A 32 -0.95 4.87 -2.00
N GLY A 33 -0.12 4.09 -1.30
CA GLY A 33 -0.51 2.77 -0.87
C GLY A 33 -1.69 2.90 0.10
N ALA A 34 -2.65 1.97 0.05
CA ALA A 34 -3.69 1.85 1.05
C ALA A 34 -3.02 1.48 2.39
N VAL A 35 -2.58 2.48 3.15
CA VAL A 35 -2.03 2.31 4.49
C VAL A 35 -3.17 2.58 5.46
N SER A 36 -4.04 1.59 5.65
CA SER A 36 -4.93 1.59 6.81
C SER A 36 -4.13 1.02 7.99
N ALA A 37 -3.70 1.88 8.91
CA ALA A 37 -2.86 1.47 10.04
C ALA A 37 -3.60 0.57 11.05
N HIS A 38 -4.93 0.51 11.01
CA HIS A 38 -5.75 -0.28 11.93
C HIS A 38 -6.79 -1.10 11.15
N ALA A 39 -6.88 -2.39 11.47
CA ALA A 39 -7.96 -3.24 11.00
C ALA A 39 -9.21 -2.95 11.84
N LEU A 40 -10.15 -2.19 11.28
CA LEU A 40 -11.39 -1.81 11.94
C LEU A 40 -12.42 -2.94 11.82
N LEU A 41 -13.18 -3.20 12.89
CA LEU A 41 -14.29 -4.15 12.83
C LEU A 41 -15.45 -3.52 12.04
N ILE A 42 -15.83 -4.13 10.93
CA ILE A 42 -16.94 -3.70 10.06
C ILE A 42 -18.24 -4.34 10.52
N SER A 43 -18.22 -5.65 10.74
CA SER A 43 -19.42 -6.42 11.08
C SER A 43 -19.09 -7.61 11.98
N SER A 44 -20.12 -8.14 12.65
CA SER A 44 -20.02 -9.35 13.45
C SER A 44 -21.28 -10.19 13.30
N ASN A 45 -21.11 -11.51 13.36
CA ASN A 45 -22.20 -12.46 13.49
C ASN A 45 -21.89 -13.44 14.62
N PRO A 46 -22.71 -13.52 15.68
CA PRO A 46 -23.95 -12.76 15.91
C PRO A 46 -23.71 -11.24 16.02
N GLN A 47 -24.75 -10.45 15.73
CA GLN A 47 -24.64 -9.00 15.79
C GLN A 47 -24.44 -8.52 17.23
N ALA A 48 -23.74 -7.39 17.38
CA ALA A 48 -23.59 -6.72 18.67
C ALA A 48 -24.96 -6.43 19.31
N GLY A 49 -25.15 -6.90 20.54
CA GLY A 49 -26.41 -6.74 21.27
C GLY A 49 -27.53 -7.70 20.86
N GLN A 50 -27.28 -8.65 19.96
CA GLN A 50 -28.26 -9.66 19.60
C GLN A 50 -28.51 -10.63 20.77
N THR A 51 -29.78 -10.78 21.14
CA THR A 51 -30.20 -11.80 22.11
C THR A 51 -30.38 -13.13 21.40
N LEU A 52 -29.74 -14.17 21.92
CA LEU A 52 -29.78 -15.53 21.39
C LEU A 52 -30.42 -16.46 22.42
N GLY A 53 -31.24 -17.41 21.96
CA GLY A 53 -31.85 -18.40 22.84
C GLY A 53 -30.88 -19.47 23.37
N THR A 54 -29.73 -19.63 22.72
CA THR A 54 -28.63 -20.54 23.11
C THR A 54 -27.28 -19.92 22.72
N GLY A 55 -26.19 -20.40 23.32
CA GLY A 55 -24.85 -19.89 23.03
C GLY A 55 -24.38 -20.21 21.61
N PRO A 56 -23.78 -19.26 20.88
CA PRO A 56 -23.27 -19.50 19.53
C PRO A 56 -22.03 -20.41 19.58
N GLY A 57 -21.94 -21.39 18.66
CA GLY A 57 -20.76 -22.25 18.55
C GLY A 57 -19.56 -21.58 17.87
N VAL A 58 -19.80 -20.50 17.12
CA VAL A 58 -18.77 -19.72 16.42
C VAL A 58 -19.20 -18.26 16.35
N VAL A 59 -18.23 -17.35 16.40
CA VAL A 59 -18.41 -15.92 16.15
C VAL A 59 -17.59 -15.56 14.92
N VAL A 60 -18.20 -14.87 13.97
CA VAL A 60 -17.56 -14.38 12.75
C VAL A 60 -17.39 -12.88 12.87
N LEU A 61 -16.17 -12.40 12.63
CA LEU A 61 -15.81 -10.98 12.69
C LEU A 61 -15.25 -10.58 11.33
N GLU A 62 -15.77 -9.50 10.75
CA GLU A 62 -15.31 -8.96 9.48
C GLU A 62 -14.52 -7.67 9.73
N PHE A 63 -13.28 -7.63 9.25
CA PHE A 63 -12.39 -6.49 9.42
C PHE A 63 -12.14 -5.77 8.09
N SER A 64 -11.86 -4.47 8.17
CA SER A 64 -11.55 -3.63 7.01
C SER A 64 -10.26 -4.00 6.30
N GLU A 65 -9.39 -4.75 6.96
CA GLU A 65 -8.09 -5.16 6.45
C GLU A 65 -7.84 -6.65 6.75
N PRO A 66 -7.03 -7.34 5.94
CA PRO A 66 -6.64 -8.71 6.22
C PRO A 66 -5.89 -8.83 7.55
N LEU A 67 -6.29 -9.80 8.38
CA LEU A 67 -5.60 -10.12 9.63
C LEU A 67 -4.58 -11.25 9.46
N ASN A 68 -3.54 -11.24 10.29
CA ASN A 68 -2.66 -12.39 10.42
C ASN A 68 -3.22 -13.34 11.49
N PRO A 69 -3.76 -14.52 11.10
CA PRO A 69 -4.44 -15.41 12.04
C PRO A 69 -3.51 -16.03 13.09
N ARG A 70 -2.19 -15.99 12.90
CA ARG A 70 -1.24 -16.50 13.91
C ARG A 70 -0.97 -15.50 15.04
N LEU A 71 -1.30 -14.23 14.81
CA LEU A 71 -1.05 -13.12 15.74
C LEU A 71 -2.34 -12.48 16.25
N SER A 72 -3.49 -13.04 15.91
CA SER A 72 -4.81 -12.52 16.26
C SER A 72 -5.62 -13.57 17.02
N SER A 73 -6.31 -13.14 18.08
CA SER A 73 -7.19 -13.97 18.92
C SER A 73 -8.44 -13.19 19.33
N ALA A 74 -9.54 -13.89 19.57
CA ALA A 74 -10.83 -13.35 19.99
C ALA A 74 -11.34 -14.07 21.25
#